data_AF-A0A933M7F4-F1
#
_entry.id   AF-A0A933M7F4-F1
#
_cell.length_a   1.000
_cell.length_b   1.000
_cell.length_c   1.000
_cell.angle_alpha   90.00
_cell.angle_beta   90.00
_cell.angle_gamma   90.00
#
_symmetry.space_group_name_H-M   'P 1'
#
loop_
_entity.id
_entity.type
_entity.pdbx_description
1 polymer ?
#
loop_
_entity_poly.entity_id
_entity_poly.type
_entity_poly.pdbx_seq_one_letter_code
_entity_poly.pdbx_strand_id
1 'polypeptide(L)'
;MAGQPTTAQWIAQFGLRDVVFDFFAISFKSFWAQFGWMGVLVNDRIYVLLFVLTAVASFGAVLWIVRLVRERKNFPAETHWAWLLLGVLLTLAFAAHIYYNLKYVQPQGRYLFPGLVPLAAFWAAGLYELFNARYARLVFALLYAIMLALDYIALAWFIVPQLAR
;
A
#
# COMPACT_ATOMS: atom_id res chain seq x y z
N MET A 1 -25.27 25.55 1.27
CA MET A 1 -24.00 24.88 0.88
C MET A 1 -22.84 25.55 1.61
N ALA A 2 -22.83 25.47 2.94
CA ALA A 2 -21.80 26.05 3.80
C ALA A 2 -21.61 25.07 4.96
N GLY A 3 -20.39 24.53 5.13
CA GLY A 3 -20.09 23.62 6.24
C GLY A 3 -19.17 22.44 5.95
N GLN A 4 -18.77 22.19 4.69
CA GLN A 4 -17.79 21.16 4.40
C GLN A 4 -16.38 21.78 4.43
N PRO A 5 -15.51 21.40 5.38
CA PRO A 5 -14.16 21.96 5.47
C PRO A 5 -13.38 21.60 4.21
N THR A 6 -12.70 22.58 3.63
CA THR A 6 -11.81 22.34 2.49
C THR A 6 -10.48 21.77 2.97
N THR A 7 -9.80 21.00 2.12
CA THR A 7 -8.48 20.42 2.44
C THR A 7 -7.47 21.50 2.87
N ALA A 8 -7.57 22.71 2.31
CA ALA A 8 -6.76 23.87 2.69
C ALA A 8 -7.03 24.34 4.13
N GLN A 9 -8.29 24.38 4.57
CA GLN A 9 -8.65 24.75 5.94
C GLN A 9 -8.20 23.67 6.94
N TRP A 10 -8.27 22.39 6.54
CA TRP A 10 -7.86 21.27 7.39
C TRP A 10 -6.33 21.22 7.57
N ILE A 11 -5.57 21.47 6.51
CA ILE A 11 -4.10 21.62 6.56
C ILE A 11 -3.69 22.81 7.44
N ALA A 12 -4.41 23.93 7.36
CA ALA A 12 -4.13 25.10 8.19
C ALA A 12 -4.41 24.85 9.68
N GLN A 13 -5.30 23.92 10.02
CA GLN A 13 -5.72 23.64 11.40
C GLN A 13 -4.91 22.52 12.07
N PHE A 14 -4.61 21.44 11.36
CA PHE A 14 -3.94 20.24 11.90
C PHE A 14 -2.50 20.06 11.40
N GLY A 15 -2.06 20.87 10.45
CA GLY A 15 -0.75 20.73 9.82
C GLY A 15 -0.74 19.70 8.69
N LEU A 16 0.13 19.91 7.70
CA LEU A 16 0.19 19.10 6.48
C LEU A 16 0.54 17.63 6.77
N ARG A 17 1.42 17.38 7.74
CA ARG A 17 1.87 16.04 8.08
C ARG A 17 0.71 15.18 8.56
N ASP A 18 -0.02 15.63 9.58
CA ASP A 18 -1.07 14.84 10.21
C ASP A 18 -2.23 14.62 9.25
N VAL A 19 -2.57 15.62 8.43
CA VAL A 19 -3.57 15.46 7.36
C VAL A 19 -3.16 14.38 6.36
N VAL A 20 -1.89 14.30 5.95
CA VAL A 20 -1.43 13.26 5.02
C VAL A 20 -1.43 11.87 5.67
N PHE A 21 -1.04 11.76 6.94
CA PHE A 21 -1.09 10.49 7.67
C PHE A 21 -2.52 10.00 7.86
N ASP A 22 -3.43 10.88 8.28
CA ASP A 22 -4.85 10.56 8.45
C ASP A 22 -5.50 10.22 7.11
N PHE A 23 -5.17 10.98 6.06
CA PHE A 23 -5.61 10.68 4.70
C PHE A 23 -5.22 9.25 4.27
N PHE A 24 -3.95 8.89 4.47
CA PHE A 24 -3.46 7.57 4.13
C PHE A 24 -4.10 6.48 5.01
N ALA A 25 -4.18 6.70 6.32
CA ALA A 25 -4.73 5.73 7.26
C ALA A 25 -6.21 5.44 7.00
N ILE A 26 -7.02 6.49 6.81
CA ILE A 26 -8.45 6.36 6.50
C ILE A 26 -8.63 5.73 5.12
N SER A 27 -7.86 6.15 4.12
CA SER A 27 -7.95 5.56 2.77
C SER A 27 -7.56 4.08 2.77
N PHE A 28 -6.51 3.71 3.49
CA PHE A 28 -6.05 2.32 3.59
C PHE A 28 -7.06 1.43 4.31
N LYS A 29 -7.54 1.86 5.48
CA LYS A 29 -8.54 1.11 6.26
C LYS A 29 -9.83 0.93 5.46
N SER A 30 -10.29 1.98 4.78
CA SER A 30 -11.51 1.94 3.97
C SER A 30 -11.40 1.25 2.62
N PHE A 31 -10.21 1.15 2.06
CA PHE A 31 -9.96 0.31 0.89
C PHE A 31 -10.15 -1.18 1.23
N TRP A 32 -9.57 -1.62 2.35
CA TRP A 32 -9.55 -3.04 2.70
C TRP A 32 -10.79 -3.53 3.45
N ALA A 33 -11.08 -2.93 4.60
CA ALA A 33 -12.03 -3.53 5.53
C ALA A 33 -12.61 -2.48 6.49
N GLN A 34 -13.15 -1.40 5.94
CA GLN A 34 -14.00 -0.48 6.68
C GLN A 34 -15.41 -0.55 6.11
N PHE A 35 -16.30 -1.17 6.87
CA PHE A 35 -17.65 -1.49 6.42
C PHE A 35 -18.67 -0.46 6.90
N GLY A 36 -19.86 -0.47 6.26
CA GLY A 36 -20.94 0.46 6.57
C GLY A 36 -20.59 1.92 6.23
N TRP A 37 -21.08 2.84 7.08
CA TRP A 37 -20.85 4.29 7.02
C TRP A 37 -19.52 4.69 7.70
N MET A 38 -18.42 4.01 7.37
CA MET A 38 -17.10 4.18 8.01
C MET A 38 -17.02 3.83 9.52
N GLY A 39 -18.09 3.33 10.13
CA GLY A 39 -18.14 3.05 11.58
C GLY A 39 -17.66 1.66 12.01
N VAL A 40 -17.53 0.70 11.08
CA VAL A 40 -17.14 -0.67 11.43
C VAL A 40 -15.70 -0.92 10.98
N LEU A 41 -14.79 -0.87 11.95
CA LEU A 41 -13.38 -1.18 11.77
C LEU A 41 -13.10 -2.61 12.23
N VAL A 42 -12.17 -3.29 11.56
CA VAL A 42 -11.65 -4.58 12.03
C VAL A 42 -10.55 -4.36 13.07
N ASN A 43 -10.11 -5.44 13.72
CA ASN A 43 -9.00 -5.40 14.68
C ASN A 43 -7.73 -4.81 14.03
N ASP A 44 -7.02 -3.94 14.74
CA ASP A 44 -5.79 -3.29 14.26
C ASP A 44 -4.72 -4.28 13.77
N ARG A 45 -4.64 -5.48 14.36
CA ARG A 45 -3.72 -6.54 13.91
C ARG A 45 -3.98 -6.97 12.48
N ILE A 46 -5.24 -6.98 12.05
CA ILE A 46 -5.63 -7.33 10.67
C ILE A 46 -5.19 -6.22 9.73
N TYR A 47 -5.34 -4.95 10.11
CA TYR A 47 -4.81 -3.85 9.29
C TYR A 47 -3.29 -3.89 9.17
N VAL A 48 -2.57 -4.24 10.23
CA VAL A 48 -1.11 -4.44 10.18
C VAL A 48 -0.76 -5.57 9.21
N LEU A 49 -1.43 -6.72 9.30
CA LEU A 49 -1.21 -7.84 8.38
C LEU A 49 -1.46 -7.43 6.92
N LEU A 50 -2.60 -6.77 6.65
CA LEU A 50 -2.94 -6.29 5.32
C LEU A 50 -1.95 -5.25 4.80
N PHE A 51 -1.44 -4.38 5.69
CA PHE A 51 -0.43 -3.39 5.35
C PHE A 51 0.87 -4.07 4.94
N VAL A 52 1.32 -5.05 5.71
CA VAL A 52 2.52 -5.84 5.38
C VAL A 52 2.34 -6.57 4.05
N LEU A 53 1.21 -7.24 3.82
CA LEU A 53 0.93 -7.93 2.55
C LEU A 53 0.93 -6.96 1.37
N THR A 54 0.28 -5.80 1.53
CA THR A 54 0.24 -4.73 0.51
C THR A 54 1.64 -4.20 0.22
N ALA A 55 2.45 -3.99 1.26
CA ALA A 55 3.82 -3.50 1.14
C ALA A 55 4.72 -4.51 0.42
N VAL A 56 4.62 -5.80 0.76
CA VAL A 56 5.37 -6.89 0.11
C VAL A 56 4.99 -7.01 -1.36
N ALA A 57 3.70 -7.02 -1.67
CA ALA A 57 3.23 -7.09 -3.05
C ALA A 57 3.65 -5.86 -3.87
N SER A 58 3.58 -4.67 -3.30
CA SER A 58 4.02 -3.44 -3.94
C SER A 58 5.54 -3.41 -4.15
N PHE A 59 6.32 -3.88 -3.18
CA PHE A 59 7.77 -4.01 -3.30
C PHE A 59 8.15 -4.98 -4.43
N GLY A 60 7.49 -6.15 -4.49
CA GLY A 60 7.65 -7.09 -5.59
C GLY A 60 7.31 -6.46 -6.95
N ALA A 61 6.22 -5.68 -7.02
CA ALA A 61 5.81 -5.01 -8.24
C ALA A 61 6.87 -4.01 -8.72
N VAL A 62 7.48 -3.25 -7.81
CA VAL A 62 8.59 -2.34 -8.13
C VAL A 62 9.80 -3.11 -8.67
N LEU A 63 10.20 -4.22 -8.03
CA LEU A 63 11.31 -5.05 -8.53
C LEU A 63 11.03 -5.61 -9.93
N TRP A 64 9.79 -6.03 -10.17
CA TRP A 64 9.35 -6.50 -11.48
C TRP A 64 9.44 -5.39 -12.54
N ILE A 65 8.94 -4.18 -12.26
CA ILE A 65 9.04 -3.02 -13.17
C ILE A 65 10.50 -2.66 -13.45
N VAL A 66 11.32 -2.55 -12.41
CA VAL A 66 12.76 -2.22 -12.55
C VAL A 66 13.47 -3.24 -13.44
N ARG A 67 13.17 -4.52 -13.25
CA ARG A 67 13.69 -5.58 -14.11
C ARG A 67 13.24 -5.40 -15.55
N LEU A 68 11.96 -5.10 -15.77
CA LEU A 68 11.40 -4.95 -17.10
C LEU A 68 12.09 -3.82 -17.88
N VAL A 69 12.32 -2.69 -17.23
CA VAL A 69 13.03 -1.54 -17.79
C VAL A 69 14.51 -1.86 -18.03
N ARG A 70 15.18 -2.53 -17.08
CA ARG A 70 16.62 -2.82 -17.17
C ARG A 70 16.97 -3.90 -18.19
N GLU A 71 16.20 -4.98 -18.23
CA GLU A 71 16.42 -6.10 -19.15
C GLU A 71 15.85 -5.84 -20.55
N ARG A 72 15.17 -4.69 -20.75
CA ARG A 72 14.45 -4.34 -21.99
C ARG A 72 13.71 -5.55 -22.56
N LYS A 73 12.97 -6.26 -21.70
CA LYS A 73 12.28 -7.47 -22.12
C LYS A 73 11.30 -7.11 -23.22
N ASN A 74 11.56 -7.61 -24.42
CA ASN A 74 10.63 -7.50 -25.52
C ASN A 74 9.47 -8.45 -25.26
N PHE A 75 8.36 -7.91 -24.78
CA PHE A 75 7.09 -8.60 -24.81
C PHE A 75 6.54 -8.61 -26.24
N PRO A 76 5.69 -9.59 -26.59
CA PRO A 76 4.79 -9.45 -27.73
C PRO A 76 4.05 -8.12 -27.65
N ALA A 77 3.82 -7.47 -28.80
CA ALA A 77 3.23 -6.13 -28.85
C ALA A 77 1.90 -6.04 -28.09
N GLU A 78 1.06 -7.08 -28.17
CA GLU A 78 -0.22 -7.17 -27.46
C GLU A 78 -0.06 -7.15 -25.93
N THR A 79 0.90 -7.91 -25.40
CA THR A 79 1.17 -7.97 -23.96
C THR A 79 1.73 -6.64 -23.44
N HIS A 80 2.57 -5.96 -24.24
CA HIS A 80 3.07 -4.64 -23.89
C HIS A 80 1.93 -3.60 -23.79
N TRP A 81 1.03 -3.57 -24.77
CA TRP A 81 -0.13 -2.67 -24.75
C TRP A 81 -1.08 -2.98 -23.59
N ALA A 82 -1.28 -4.25 -23.24
CA ALA A 82 -2.08 -4.63 -22.07
C ALA A 82 -1.50 -4.05 -20.77
N TRP A 83 -0.19 -4.19 -20.54
CA TRP A 83 0.46 -3.63 -19.35
C TRP A 83 0.45 -2.09 -19.33
N LEU A 84 0.62 -1.45 -20.49
CA LEU A 84 0.49 0.00 -20.59
C LEU A 84 -0.93 0.46 -20.25
N LEU A 85 -1.95 -0.20 -20.80
CA LEU A 85 -3.35 0.14 -20.53
C LEU A 85 -3.68 -0.04 -19.06
N LEU A 86 -3.22 -1.13 -18.43
CA LEU A 86 -3.37 -1.35 -16.99
C LEU A 86 -2.65 -0.27 -16.16
N GLY A 87 -1.43 0.11 -16.55
CA GLY A 87 -0.68 1.20 -15.91
C GLY A 87 -1.39 2.56 -16.02
N VAL A 88 -1.94 2.87 -17.19
CA VAL A 88 -2.71 4.10 -17.43
C VAL A 88 -3.99 4.09 -16.60
N LEU A 89 -4.75 3.00 -16.60
CA LEU A 89 -5.96 2.87 -15.78
C LEU A 89 -5.66 3.05 -14.29
N LEU A 90 -4.58 2.44 -13.79
CA LEU A 90 -4.16 2.60 -12.40
C LEU A 90 -3.83 4.06 -12.09
N THR A 91 -3.04 4.69 -12.95
CA THR A 91 -2.64 6.09 -12.79
C THR A 91 -3.85 7.03 -12.81
N LEU A 92 -4.81 6.79 -13.73
CA LEU A 92 -6.05 7.56 -13.79
C LEU A 92 -6.92 7.36 -12.56
N ALA A 93 -7.02 6.14 -12.03
CA ALA A 93 -7.78 5.86 -10.81
C ALA A 93 -7.18 6.61 -9.60
N PHE A 94 -5.85 6.58 -9.43
CA PHE A 94 -5.17 7.34 -8.38
C PHE A 94 -5.29 8.85 -8.58
N ALA A 95 -5.12 9.35 -9.82
CA ALA A 95 -5.24 10.76 -10.13
C ALA A 95 -6.66 11.28 -9.86
N ALA A 96 -7.70 10.52 -10.25
CA ALA A 96 -9.08 10.84 -9.96
C ALA A 96 -9.33 10.89 -8.45
N HIS A 97 -8.81 9.91 -7.70
CA HIS A 97 -8.94 9.89 -6.24
C HIS A 97 -8.29 11.11 -5.57
N ILE A 98 -7.08 11.48 -5.99
CA ILE A 98 -6.38 12.66 -5.48
C ILE A 98 -7.14 13.93 -5.87
N TYR A 99 -7.54 14.07 -7.13
CA TYR A 99 -8.28 15.24 -7.63
C TYR A 99 -9.59 15.47 -6.86
N TYR A 100 -10.36 14.41 -6.60
CA TYR A 100 -11.57 14.52 -5.78
C TYR A 100 -11.27 14.98 -4.35
N ASN A 101 -10.19 14.47 -3.75
CA ASN A 101 -9.78 14.80 -2.39
C ASN A 101 -9.15 16.19 -2.23
N LEU A 102 -8.68 16.80 -3.32
CA LEU A 102 -8.27 18.21 -3.32
C LEU A 102 -9.48 19.15 -3.22
N LYS A 103 -10.65 18.74 -3.72
CA LYS A 103 -11.87 19.56 -3.75
C LYS A 103 -12.79 19.31 -2.55
N TYR A 104 -12.93 18.06 -2.11
CA TYR A 104 -13.74 17.67 -0.95
C TYR A 104 -13.00 16.63 -0.12
N VAL A 105 -12.91 16.82 1.20
CA VAL A 105 -12.24 15.88 2.12
C VAL A 105 -13.08 14.60 2.23
N GLN A 106 -12.80 13.63 1.35
CA GLN A 106 -13.42 12.30 1.35
C GLN A 106 -12.35 11.23 1.10
N PRO A 107 -11.45 10.99 2.09
CA PRO A 107 -10.38 10.00 1.99
C PRO A 107 -10.93 8.58 2.09
N GLN A 108 -11.87 8.22 1.21
CA GLN A 108 -12.43 6.88 1.12
C GLN A 108 -11.66 6.08 0.07
N GLY A 109 -10.95 5.05 0.51
CA GLY A 109 -10.25 4.12 -0.37
C GLY A 109 -11.16 3.38 -1.35
N ARG A 110 -12.48 3.37 -1.11
CA ARG A 110 -13.49 2.82 -2.05
C ARG A 110 -13.42 3.46 -3.44
N TYR A 111 -12.96 4.72 -3.53
CA TYR A 111 -12.77 5.38 -4.82
C TYR A 111 -11.62 4.80 -5.65
N LEU A 112 -10.75 3.98 -5.06
CA LEU A 112 -9.70 3.25 -5.78
C LEU A 112 -10.19 1.92 -6.37
N PHE A 113 -11.46 1.53 -6.15
CA PHE A 113 -12.02 0.29 -6.68
C PHE A 113 -11.97 0.15 -8.20
N PRO A 114 -12.14 1.22 -9.01
CA PRO A 114 -11.92 1.14 -10.45
C PRO A 114 -10.48 0.72 -10.82
N GLY A 115 -9.51 0.99 -9.94
CA GLY A 115 -8.11 0.59 -10.10
C GLY A 115 -7.79 -0.81 -9.53
N LEU A 116 -8.76 -1.58 -9.02
CA LEU A 116 -8.50 -2.89 -8.40
C LEU A 116 -7.89 -3.89 -9.37
N VAL A 117 -8.41 -3.99 -10.60
CA VAL A 117 -7.92 -4.93 -11.60
C VAL A 117 -6.45 -4.67 -11.94
N PRO A 118 -6.04 -3.44 -12.32
CA PRO A 118 -4.63 -3.20 -12.59
C PRO A 118 -3.76 -3.36 -11.34
N LEU A 119 -4.22 -2.91 -10.17
CA LEU A 119 -3.50 -3.09 -8.91
C LEU A 119 -3.23 -4.57 -8.60
N ALA A 120 -4.25 -5.43 -8.75
CA ALA A 120 -4.14 -6.87 -8.56
C ALA A 120 -3.18 -7.51 -9.57
N ALA A 121 -3.20 -7.07 -10.84
CA ALA A 121 -2.28 -7.55 -11.86
C ALA A 121 -0.82 -7.22 -11.53
N PHE A 122 -0.54 -5.97 -11.13
CA PHE A 122 0.81 -5.56 -10.73
C PHE A 122 1.28 -6.28 -9.46
N TRP A 123 0.40 -6.44 -8.47
CA TRP A 123 0.72 -7.19 -7.25
C TRP A 123 0.97 -8.67 -7.52
N ALA A 124 0.17 -9.31 -8.36
CA ALA A 124 0.38 -10.71 -8.74
C ALA A 124 1.71 -10.90 -9.49
N ALA A 125 2.01 -10.04 -10.47
CA ALA A 125 3.29 -10.06 -11.19
C ALA A 125 4.47 -9.80 -10.25
N GLY A 126 4.31 -8.86 -9.32
CA GLY A 126 5.31 -8.52 -8.32
C GLY A 126 5.60 -9.65 -7.33
N LEU A 127 4.56 -10.30 -6.82
CA LEU A 127 4.70 -11.46 -5.94
C LEU A 127 5.35 -12.63 -6.67
N TYR A 128 4.95 -12.91 -7.92
CA TYR A 128 5.59 -13.92 -8.75
C TYR A 128 7.09 -13.65 -8.93
N GLU A 129 7.46 -12.39 -9.14
CA GLU A 129 8.86 -11.98 -9.24
C GLU A 129 9.61 -12.18 -7.92
N LEU A 130 8.98 -11.91 -6.78
CA LEU A 130 9.58 -12.07 -5.45
C LEU A 130 9.94 -13.54 -5.16
N PHE A 131 9.11 -14.49 -5.62
CA PHE A 131 9.37 -15.93 -5.50
C PHE A 131 10.41 -16.47 -6.50
N ASN A 132 10.92 -15.64 -7.40
CA ASN A 132 11.94 -16.06 -8.36
C ASN A 132 13.27 -16.32 -7.64
N ALA A 133 13.98 -17.38 -8.04
CA ALA A 133 15.27 -17.79 -7.46
C ALA A 133 16.32 -16.66 -7.46
N ARG A 134 16.19 -15.69 -8.38
CA ARG A 134 17.05 -14.51 -8.46
C ARG A 134 16.95 -13.60 -7.24
N TYR A 135 15.75 -13.40 -6.71
CA TYR A 135 15.52 -12.56 -5.54
C TYR A 135 15.51 -13.36 -4.24
N ALA A 136 15.61 -14.69 -4.31
CA ALA A 136 15.66 -15.54 -3.13
C ALA A 136 16.67 -15.05 -2.09
N ARG A 137 17.90 -14.67 -2.47
CA ARG A 137 18.89 -14.14 -1.51
C ARG A 137 18.43 -12.85 -0.83
N LEU A 138 17.83 -11.92 -1.59
CA LEU A 138 17.34 -10.66 -1.05
C LEU A 138 16.14 -10.90 -0.13
N VAL A 139 15.20 -11.74 -0.56
CA VAL A 139 14.02 -12.13 0.23
C VAL A 139 14.43 -12.85 1.51
N PHE A 140 15.34 -13.83 1.42
CA PHE A 140 15.89 -14.51 2.59
C PHE A 140 16.61 -13.55 3.53
N ALA A 141 17.44 -12.64 3.02
CA ALA A 141 18.11 -11.64 3.86
C ALA A 141 17.10 -10.71 4.56
N LEU A 142 16.04 -10.30 3.86
CA LEU A 142 14.96 -9.49 4.42
C LEU A 142 14.19 -10.26 5.50
N LEU A 143 13.77 -11.50 5.23
CA LEU A 143 13.09 -12.37 6.20
C LEU A 143 13.97 -12.63 7.42
N TYR A 144 15.27 -12.86 7.23
CA TYR A 144 16.22 -13.04 8.30
C TYR A 144 16.37 -11.78 9.16
N ALA A 145 16.51 -10.61 8.53
CA ALA A 145 16.55 -9.33 9.25
C ALA A 145 15.26 -9.07 10.04
N ILE A 146 14.09 -9.40 9.46
CA ILE A 146 12.80 -9.32 10.14
C ILE A 146 12.76 -10.27 11.35
N MET A 147 13.21 -11.51 11.20
CA MET A 147 13.27 -12.47 12.31
C MET A 147 14.20 -11.97 13.42
N LEU A 148 15.39 -11.48 13.10
CA LEU A 148 16.30 -10.89 14.09
C LEU A 148 15.69 -9.69 14.81
N ALA A 149 14.99 -8.82 14.09
CA ALA A 149 14.30 -7.68 14.69
C ALA A 149 13.17 -8.15 15.61
N LEU A 150 12.39 -9.15 15.20
CA LEU A 150 11.35 -9.75 16.02
C LEU A 150 11.93 -10.40 17.28
N ASP A 151 13.02 -11.15 17.17
CA ASP A 151 13.72 -11.78 18.29
C ASP A 151 14.23 -10.72 19.26
N TYR A 152 14.86 -9.66 18.76
CA TYR A 152 15.32 -8.54 19.58
C TYR A 152 14.17 -7.83 20.30
N ILE A 153 13.06 -7.55 19.59
CA ILE A 153 11.88 -6.92 20.19
C ILE A 153 11.27 -7.83 21.24
N ALA A 154 11.10 -9.12 20.95
CA ALA A 154 10.60 -10.11 21.90
C ALA A 154 11.47 -10.16 23.17
N LEU A 155 12.79 -10.19 23.00
CA LEU A 155 13.74 -10.21 24.09
C LEU A 155 13.67 -8.92 24.92
N ALA A 156 13.81 -7.76 24.29
CA ALA A 156 13.94 -6.48 24.98
C ALA A 156 12.64 -5.99 25.61
N TRP A 157 11.49 -6.24 24.98
CA TRP A 157 10.20 -5.67 25.40
C TRP A 157 9.31 -6.64 26.15
N PHE A 158 9.48 -7.95 25.96
CA PHE A 158 8.61 -8.94 26.61
C PHE A 158 9.37 -9.80 27.61
N ILE A 159 10.55 -10.33 27.26
CA ILE A 159 11.26 -11.29 28.09
C ILE A 159 12.05 -10.62 29.22
N VAL A 160 12.92 -9.64 28.91
CA VAL A 160 13.75 -8.96 29.91
C VAL A 160 12.92 -8.27 31.00
N PRO A 161 11.83 -7.55 30.68
CA PRO A 161 10.99 -6.91 31.71
C PRO A 161 10.26 -7.91 32.62
N GLN A 162 10.03 -9.15 32.16
CA GLN A 162 9.40 -10.21 32.94
C GLN A 162 10.41 -10.94 33.84
N LEU A 163 11.67 -11.06 33.42
CA LEU A 163 12.75 -11.66 34.21
C LEU A 163 13.30 -10.73 35.31
N ALA A 164 13.09 -9.42 35.17
CA ALA A 164 13.50 -8.41 36.15
C ALA A 164 12.45 -8.18 37.27
N ARG A 165 11.40 -9.00 37.32
CA ARG A 165 10.40 -9.07 38.41
C ARG A 165 10.53 -10.36 39.17
#